data_AF-A0A969Z3Q4-F1
#
_entry.id   AF-A0A969Z3Q4-F1
#
_cell.length_a   1.000
_cell.length_b   1.000
_cell.length_c   1.000
_cell.angle_alpha   90.00
_cell.angle_beta   90.00
_cell.angle_gamma   90.00
#
_symmetry.space_group_name_H-M   'P 1'
#
loop_
_entity.id
_entity.type
_entity.pdbx_description
1 polymer ?
#
loop_
_entity_poly.entity_id
_entity_poly.type
_entity_poly.pdbx_seq_one_letter_code
_entity_poly.pdbx_strand_id
1 'polypeptide(L)'
;MEEYLKTKLKIILVILLSITLTIVSVSAFLTVRDNWMYPSHVKLGDLTVGSVPKAKMNGFIKEAYAQETLKLSILDEIIEIPISKIGISLDYKNTIEKIDSNLGVLENVILRGARELVTPVFEWEEIELSDGLESFVSEYNFPAVNAQIIYEDDTVKYILHDTGRFIDHTKLLEKVKNHLLIGELGPIKVEVEEIQPVITLEELQEIEKLSKANIKGEALLKDTSEFIIIHPSSIK
;
A
#
# COMPACT_ATOMS: atom_id res chain seq x y z
N MET A 1 65.80 50.34 -8.80
CA MET A 1 65.22 49.20 -9.56
C MET A 1 64.79 48.06 -8.63
N GLU A 2 65.62 47.67 -7.66
CA GLU A 2 65.32 46.60 -6.69
C GLU A 2 64.12 46.88 -5.78
N GLU A 3 63.97 48.13 -5.30
CA GLU A 3 62.87 48.55 -4.43
C GLU A 3 61.51 48.51 -5.15
N TYR A 4 61.50 48.88 -6.44
CA TYR A 4 60.33 48.79 -7.31
C TYR A 4 59.86 47.35 -7.53
N LEU A 5 60.80 46.41 -7.71
CA LEU A 5 60.52 44.97 -7.81
C LEU A 5 59.96 44.41 -6.49
N LYS A 6 60.53 44.81 -5.34
CA LYS A 6 60.02 44.41 -4.01
C LYS A 6 58.59 44.91 -3.76
N THR A 7 58.27 46.14 -4.15
CA THR A 7 56.92 46.70 -4.02
C THR A 7 55.91 45.99 -4.91
N LYS A 8 56.27 45.70 -6.17
CA LYS A 8 55.43 44.89 -7.07
C LYS A 8 55.19 43.48 -6.53
N LEU A 9 56.22 42.82 -6.00
CA LEU A 9 56.10 41.49 -5.43
C LEU A 9 55.14 41.47 -4.22
N LYS A 10 55.24 42.47 -3.33
CA LYS A 10 54.31 42.63 -2.19
C LYS A 10 52.86 42.80 -2.67
N ILE A 11 52.62 43.63 -3.68
CA ILE A 11 51.28 43.84 -4.24
C ILE A 11 50.72 42.54 -4.81
N ILE A 12 51.51 41.81 -5.61
CA ILE A 12 51.11 40.52 -6.17
C ILE A 12 50.77 39.51 -5.07
N LEU A 13 51.57 39.46 -4.01
CA LEU A 13 51.37 38.52 -2.90
C LEU A 13 50.11 38.86 -2.09
N VAL A 14 49.81 40.14 -1.87
CA VAL A 14 48.56 40.58 -1.23
C VAL A 14 47.34 40.25 -2.10
N ILE A 15 47.43 40.43 -3.42
CA ILE A 15 46.35 40.05 -4.34
C ILE A 15 46.11 38.54 -4.31
N LEU A 16 47.17 37.73 -4.40
CA LEU A 16 47.09 36.27 -4.30
C LEU A 16 46.46 35.84 -2.96
N LEU A 17 46.89 36.44 -1.86
CA LEU A 17 46.35 36.16 -0.53
C LEU A 17 44.86 36.53 -0.43
N SER A 18 44.46 37.65 -1.01
CA SER A 18 43.06 38.08 -1.03
C SER A 18 42.19 37.12 -1.86
N ILE A 19 42.67 36.65 -3.01
CA ILE A 19 41.97 35.68 -3.85
C ILE A 19 41.84 34.33 -3.12
N THR A 20 42.93 33.81 -2.55
CA THR A 20 42.89 32.52 -1.83
C THR A 20 41.98 32.60 -0.61
N LEU A 21 42.04 33.69 0.16
CA LEU A 21 41.15 33.90 1.30
C LEU A 21 39.69 33.93 0.86
N THR A 22 39.37 34.64 -0.23
CA THR A 22 38.01 34.71 -0.77
C THR A 22 37.50 33.33 -1.19
N ILE A 23 38.32 32.56 -1.93
CA ILE A 23 37.96 31.20 -2.37
C ILE A 23 37.70 30.29 -1.16
N VAL A 24 38.58 30.33 -0.15
CA VAL A 24 38.43 29.53 1.07
C VAL A 24 37.19 29.94 1.85
N SER A 25 36.94 31.24 2.03
CA SER A 25 35.75 31.74 2.74
C SER A 25 34.45 31.36 2.03
N VAL A 26 34.37 31.52 0.71
CA VAL A 26 33.19 31.11 -0.07
C VAL A 26 32.99 29.59 0.00
N SER A 27 34.08 28.82 -0.09
CA SER A 27 34.01 27.35 0.01
C SER A 27 33.51 26.90 1.38
N ALA A 28 34.06 27.47 2.46
CA ALA A 28 33.62 27.19 3.82
C ALA A 28 32.16 27.56 4.06
N PHE A 29 31.72 28.72 3.56
CA PHE A 29 30.31 29.14 3.65
C PHE A 29 29.38 28.17 2.93
N LEU A 30 29.75 27.72 1.73
CA LEU A 30 28.99 26.73 0.98
C LEU A 30 28.95 25.38 1.70
N THR A 31 30.07 24.90 2.26
CA THR A 31 30.10 23.66 3.05
C THR A 31 29.20 23.73 4.28
N VAL A 32 29.21 24.85 5.01
CA VAL A 32 28.32 25.02 6.17
C VAL A 32 26.85 25.00 5.76
N ARG A 33 26.51 25.70 4.68
CA ARG A 33 25.14 25.73 4.14
C ARG A 33 24.70 24.35 3.67
N ASP A 34 25.55 23.65 2.93
CA ASP A 34 25.24 22.35 2.35
C ASP A 34 25.16 21.27 3.45
N ASN A 35 25.86 21.42 4.57
CA ASN A 35 25.70 20.53 5.74
C ASN A 35 24.39 20.76 6.51
N TRP A 36 23.76 21.92 6.39
CA TRP A 36 22.55 22.27 7.13
C TRP A 36 21.26 21.78 6.44
N MET A 37 21.32 21.54 5.13
CA MET A 37 20.17 21.10 4.32
C MET A 37 20.42 19.72 3.72
N TYR A 38 19.35 18.98 3.48
CA TYR A 38 19.46 17.76 2.67
C TYR A 38 19.72 18.10 1.20
N PRO A 39 20.56 17.33 0.49
CA PRO A 39 20.82 17.55 -0.92
C PRO A 39 19.53 17.49 -1.76
N SER A 40 19.42 18.36 -2.76
CA SER A 40 18.19 18.54 -3.56
C SER A 40 17.76 17.32 -4.37
N HIS A 41 18.61 16.30 -4.49
CA HIS A 41 18.39 15.10 -5.30
C HIS A 41 17.86 13.89 -4.50
N VAL A 42 17.70 14.05 -3.18
CA VAL A 42 17.22 12.99 -2.29
C VAL A 42 15.69 12.96 -2.26
N LYS A 43 15.14 11.76 -2.39
CA LYS A 43 13.72 11.46 -2.25
C LYS A 43 13.50 10.37 -1.20
N LEU A 44 12.40 10.47 -0.48
CA LEU A 44 11.89 9.46 0.44
C LEU A 44 10.61 8.89 -0.18
N GLY A 45 10.69 7.72 -0.84
CA GLY A 45 9.61 7.27 -1.72
C GLY A 45 9.26 8.34 -2.76
N ASP A 46 7.98 8.76 -2.79
CA ASP A 46 7.52 9.85 -3.66
C ASP A 46 7.76 11.26 -3.08
N LEU A 47 8.09 11.36 -1.80
CA LEU A 47 8.33 12.63 -1.12
C LEU A 47 9.70 13.21 -1.48
N THR A 48 9.71 14.46 -1.94
CA THR A 48 10.98 15.18 -2.18
C THR A 48 11.46 15.79 -0.87
N VAL A 49 12.52 15.23 -0.29
CA VAL A 49 13.12 15.68 0.98
C VAL A 49 14.28 16.65 0.77
N GLY A 50 14.70 16.85 -0.47
CA GLY A 50 15.76 17.78 -0.83
C GLY A 50 15.47 19.23 -0.42
N SER A 51 16.52 19.96 -0.03
CA SER A 51 16.46 21.35 0.42
C SER A 51 15.69 21.58 1.73
N VAL A 52 15.26 20.53 2.42
CA VAL A 52 14.71 20.61 3.77
C VAL A 52 15.86 20.78 4.77
N PRO A 53 15.78 21.74 5.71
CA PRO A 53 16.76 21.86 6.79
C PRO A 53 16.74 20.62 7.69
N LYS A 54 17.91 20.08 8.06
CA LYS A 54 18.01 18.87 8.88
C LYS A 54 17.20 18.97 10.19
N ALA A 55 17.21 20.14 10.82
CA ALA A 55 16.44 20.41 12.04
C ALA A 55 14.91 20.32 11.89
N LYS A 56 14.37 20.43 10.67
CA LYS A 56 12.92 20.37 10.39
C LYS A 56 12.47 19.04 9.79
N MET A 57 13.40 18.13 9.47
CA MET A 57 13.10 16.91 8.73
C MET A 57 12.05 16.03 9.42
N ASN A 58 12.16 15.86 10.74
CA ASN A 58 11.17 15.13 11.54
C ASN A 58 9.74 15.64 11.33
N GLY A 59 9.54 16.96 11.45
CA GLY A 59 8.23 17.57 11.28
C GLY A 59 7.72 17.45 9.85
N PHE A 60 8.60 17.64 8.87
CA PHE A 60 8.28 17.54 7.45
C PHE A 60 7.82 16.14 7.05
N ILE A 61 8.57 15.10 7.45
CA ILE A 61 8.19 13.71 7.18
C ILE A 61 6.89 13.36 7.91
N LYS A 62 6.73 13.77 9.17
CA LYS A 62 5.52 13.52 9.95
C LYS A 62 4.28 14.11 9.31
N GLU A 63 4.37 15.33 8.78
CA GLU A 63 3.25 15.97 8.09
C GLU A 63 2.92 15.28 6.77
N ALA A 64 3.95 14.92 5.98
CA ALA A 64 3.76 14.24 4.71
C ALA A 64 3.11 12.85 4.87
N TYR A 65 3.53 12.08 5.87
CA TYR A 65 3.04 10.71 6.11
C TYR A 65 1.79 10.65 7.01
N ALA A 66 1.26 11.78 7.48
CA ALA A 66 0.09 11.81 8.36
C ALA A 66 -1.21 11.32 7.70
N GLN A 67 -1.31 11.46 6.37
CA GLN A 67 -2.50 11.12 5.58
C GLN A 67 -2.26 9.96 4.61
N GLU A 68 -1.12 9.28 4.73
CA GLU A 68 -0.80 8.17 3.85
C GLU A 68 -1.73 6.98 4.06
N THR A 69 -1.96 6.26 2.97
CA THR A 69 -2.92 5.15 2.92
C THR A 69 -2.26 3.91 2.32
N LEU A 70 -2.52 2.76 2.92
CA LEU A 70 -2.27 1.47 2.30
C LEU A 70 -3.23 1.28 1.12
N LYS A 71 -2.70 0.99 -0.06
CA LYS A 71 -3.46 0.79 -1.30
C LYS A 71 -3.55 -0.69 -1.60
N LEU A 72 -4.76 -1.24 -1.57
CA LEU A 72 -5.07 -2.61 -1.92
C LEU A 72 -5.81 -2.64 -3.25
N SER A 73 -5.38 -3.49 -4.18
CA SER A 73 -6.05 -3.65 -5.48
C SER A 73 -6.89 -4.93 -5.50
N ILE A 74 -8.21 -4.79 -5.63
CA ILE A 74 -9.20 -5.88 -5.68
C ILE A 74 -9.97 -5.74 -6.98
N LEU A 75 -9.99 -6.78 -7.83
CA LEU A 75 -10.80 -6.82 -9.06
C LEU A 75 -10.69 -5.53 -9.91
N ASP A 76 -9.47 -5.03 -10.06
CA ASP A 76 -9.12 -3.79 -10.78
C ASP A 76 -9.57 -2.46 -10.12
N GLU A 77 -10.14 -2.50 -8.91
CA GLU A 77 -10.39 -1.35 -8.07
C GLU A 77 -9.27 -1.14 -7.04
N ILE A 78 -9.00 0.11 -6.66
CA ILE A 78 -8.02 0.47 -5.61
C ILE A 78 -8.78 0.94 -4.38
N ILE A 79 -8.52 0.28 -3.26
CA ILE A 79 -9.08 0.63 -1.96
C ILE A 79 -7.96 1.22 -1.11
N GLU A 80 -8.24 2.37 -0.50
CA GLU A 80 -7.29 3.13 0.29
C GLU A 80 -7.66 3.05 1.78
N ILE A 81 -6.76 2.48 2.58
CA ILE A 81 -6.93 2.32 4.03
C ILE A 81 -5.92 3.22 4.74
N PRO A 82 -6.36 4.21 5.54
CA PRO A 82 -5.43 5.05 6.31
C PRO A 82 -4.51 4.21 7.19
N ILE A 83 -3.19 4.37 7.05
CA ILE A 83 -2.20 3.54 7.76
C ILE A 83 -2.35 3.65 9.28
N SER A 84 -2.78 4.82 9.76
CA SER A 84 -3.03 5.10 11.18
C SER A 84 -4.21 4.33 11.77
N LYS A 85 -5.13 3.79 10.95
CA LYS A 85 -6.25 2.98 11.41
C LYS A 85 -5.92 1.50 11.57
N ILE A 86 -4.83 1.06 10.96
CA ILE A 86 -4.41 -0.35 10.90
C ILE A 86 -3.07 -0.58 11.60
N GLY A 87 -2.75 0.27 12.58
CA GLY A 87 -1.55 0.16 13.40
C GLY A 87 -0.22 0.31 12.66
N ILE A 88 -0.22 0.84 11.44
CA ILE A 88 1.01 1.13 10.69
C ILE A 88 1.43 2.56 10.97
N SER A 89 2.71 2.72 11.32
CA SER A 89 3.33 4.02 11.54
C SER A 89 4.71 4.10 10.88
N LEU A 90 5.17 5.31 10.63
CA LEU A 90 6.52 5.53 10.11
C LEU A 90 7.50 5.60 11.28
N ASP A 91 8.57 4.81 11.21
CA ASP A 91 9.71 4.99 12.09
C ASP A 91 10.56 6.15 11.58
N TYR A 92 10.28 7.33 12.11
CA TYR A 92 10.99 8.56 11.78
C TYR A 92 12.48 8.48 12.05
N LYS A 93 12.87 7.82 13.14
CA LYS A 93 14.27 7.79 13.57
C LYS A 93 15.08 6.94 12.60
N ASN A 94 14.65 5.71 12.35
CA ASN A 94 15.36 4.81 11.45
C ASN A 94 15.25 5.28 9.99
N THR A 95 14.14 5.92 9.60
CA THR A 95 14.02 6.53 8.27
C THR A 95 15.04 7.65 8.06
N ILE A 96 15.19 8.58 9.02
CA ILE A 96 16.18 9.67 8.91
C ILE A 96 17.60 9.13 8.97
N GLU A 97 17.88 8.17 9.84
CA GLU A 97 19.19 7.53 9.91
C GLU A 97 19.57 6.87 8.59
N LYS A 98 18.60 6.22 7.92
CA LYS A 98 18.78 5.64 6.59
C LYS A 98 19.03 6.71 5.51
N ILE A 99 18.37 7.87 5.59
CA ILE A 99 18.66 9.00 4.70
C ILE A 99 20.09 9.52 4.97
N ASP A 100 20.48 9.68 6.23
CA ASP A 100 21.78 10.21 6.60
C ASP A 100 22.94 9.25 6.26
N SER A 101 22.74 7.94 6.41
CA SER A 101 23.75 6.92 6.09
C SER A 101 24.03 6.83 4.59
N ASN A 102 23.00 7.07 3.79
CA ASN A 102 23.06 7.08 2.33
C ASN A 102 23.80 8.31 1.78
N LEU A 103 23.94 9.37 2.58
CA LEU A 103 24.52 10.65 2.19
C LEU A 103 26.01 10.79 2.55
N GLY A 104 26.78 9.71 2.44
CA GLY A 104 28.20 9.64 2.83
C GLY A 104 29.05 10.83 2.35
N VAL A 105 30.04 11.21 3.16
CA VAL A 105 30.84 12.46 3.01
C VAL A 105 31.53 12.60 1.64
N LEU A 106 31.84 11.49 0.95
CA LEU A 106 32.49 11.47 -0.37
C LEU A 106 31.52 11.23 -1.55
N GLU A 107 30.33 10.70 -1.29
CA GLU A 107 29.35 10.34 -2.33
C GLU A 107 28.61 11.58 -2.88
N ASN A 108 28.45 12.61 -2.03
CA ASN A 108 27.85 13.90 -2.40
C ASN A 108 28.57 14.65 -3.54
N VAL A 109 29.85 14.35 -3.81
CA VAL A 109 30.63 14.98 -4.89
C VAL A 109 30.35 14.30 -6.25
N ILE A 110 30.04 13.00 -6.25
CA ILE A 110 29.77 12.21 -7.46
C ILE A 110 28.28 12.24 -7.82
N LEU A 111 27.39 12.35 -6.82
CA LEU A 111 25.93 12.26 -6.98
C LEU A 111 25.24 13.56 -7.44
N ARG A 112 25.96 14.62 -7.83
CA ARG A 112 25.38 15.90 -8.29
C ARG A 112 24.42 15.81 -9.50
N GLY A 113 24.18 14.64 -10.06
CA GLY A 113 23.15 14.39 -11.08
C GLY A 113 22.32 13.10 -10.89
N ALA A 114 22.59 12.30 -9.86
CA ALA A 114 21.84 11.06 -9.62
C ALA A 114 20.72 11.31 -8.62
N ARG A 115 19.51 10.81 -8.90
CA ARG A 115 18.41 10.83 -7.94
C ARG A 115 18.64 9.71 -6.94
N GLU A 116 18.67 10.05 -5.67
CA GLU A 116 18.76 9.06 -4.61
C GLU A 116 17.37 8.81 -4.04
N LEU A 117 16.91 7.57 -4.16
CA LEU A 117 15.63 7.12 -3.63
C LEU A 117 15.88 6.32 -2.37
N VAL A 118 15.47 6.87 -1.24
CA VAL A 118 15.48 6.20 0.06
C VAL A 118 14.08 5.67 0.31
N THR A 119 13.96 4.38 0.66
CA THR A 119 12.65 3.82 1.03
C THR A 119 12.35 4.07 2.51
N PRO A 120 11.10 4.48 2.84
CA PRO A 120 10.69 4.69 4.22
C PRO A 120 10.78 3.40 5.04
N VAL A 121 10.98 3.56 6.35
CA VAL A 121 10.97 2.44 7.30
C VAL A 121 9.66 2.49 8.06
N PHE A 122 8.83 1.46 7.88
CA PHE A 122 7.56 1.33 8.59
C PHE A 122 7.70 0.42 9.81
N GLU A 123 6.99 0.78 10.86
CA GLU A 123 6.72 -0.05 12.03
C GLU A 123 5.22 -0.33 12.08
N TRP A 124 4.85 -1.51 12.57
CA TRP A 124 3.45 -1.87 12.71
C TRP A 124 3.19 -2.65 14.00
N GLU A 125 2.00 -2.46 14.55
CA GLU A 125 1.48 -3.28 15.63
C GLU A 125 0.77 -4.51 15.05
N GLU A 126 1.24 -5.70 15.40
CA GLU A 126 0.79 -6.94 14.74
C GLU A 126 -0.70 -7.24 14.91
N ILE A 127 -1.25 -6.92 16.08
CA ILE A 127 -2.66 -7.15 16.38
C ILE A 127 -3.52 -6.15 15.59
N GLU A 128 -3.19 -4.85 15.67
CA GLU A 128 -3.96 -3.80 14.97
C GLU A 128 -3.91 -3.96 13.45
N LEU A 129 -2.77 -4.38 12.89
CA LEU A 129 -2.64 -4.66 11.47
C LEU A 129 -3.52 -5.85 11.06
N SER A 130 -3.46 -6.94 11.82
CA SER A 130 -4.26 -8.15 11.57
C SER A 130 -5.76 -7.83 11.63
N ASP A 131 -6.22 -7.21 12.71
CA ASP A 131 -7.64 -6.90 12.96
C ASP A 131 -8.17 -5.87 11.95
N GLY A 132 -7.34 -4.88 11.60
CA GLY A 132 -7.63 -3.88 10.58
C GLY A 132 -7.85 -4.49 9.20
N LEU A 133 -7.01 -5.47 8.82
CA LEU A 133 -7.17 -6.21 7.58
C LEU A 133 -8.31 -7.24 7.64
N GLU A 134 -8.62 -7.80 8.80
CA GLU A 134 -9.73 -8.75 8.97
C GLU A 134 -11.09 -8.08 8.75
N SER A 135 -11.25 -6.86 9.28
CA SER A 135 -12.46 -6.05 9.03
C SER A 135 -12.67 -5.80 7.54
N PHE A 136 -11.58 -5.54 6.81
CA PHE A 136 -11.59 -5.40 5.36
C PHE A 136 -11.94 -6.71 4.66
N VAL A 137 -11.26 -7.82 5.00
CA VAL A 137 -11.52 -9.13 4.39
C VAL A 137 -12.97 -9.56 4.60
N SER A 138 -13.55 -9.27 5.76
CA SER A 138 -14.95 -9.62 6.08
C SER A 138 -15.98 -8.86 5.24
N GLU A 139 -15.65 -7.66 4.74
CA GLU A 139 -16.53 -6.89 3.86
C GLU A 139 -16.59 -7.49 2.43
N TYR A 140 -15.49 -8.09 1.98
CA TYR A 140 -15.36 -8.66 0.63
C TYR A 140 -15.58 -10.17 0.57
N ASN A 141 -15.51 -10.87 1.70
CA ASN A 141 -15.78 -12.30 1.80
C ASN A 141 -17.27 -12.54 2.01
N PHE A 142 -17.89 -13.24 1.06
CA PHE A 142 -19.27 -13.68 1.18
C PHE A 142 -19.43 -15.06 0.53
N PRO A 143 -20.27 -15.94 1.10
CA PRO A 143 -20.45 -17.28 0.58
C PRO A 143 -21.17 -17.25 -0.77
N ALA A 144 -20.96 -18.30 -1.56
CA ALA A 144 -21.77 -18.52 -2.76
C ALA A 144 -23.21 -18.84 -2.35
N VAL A 145 -24.18 -18.32 -3.11
CA VAL A 145 -25.60 -18.55 -2.88
C VAL A 145 -26.14 -19.44 -3.99
N ASN A 146 -26.65 -20.61 -3.62
CA ASN A 146 -27.25 -21.53 -4.57
C ASN A 146 -28.56 -20.98 -5.14
N ALA A 147 -28.89 -21.36 -6.37
CA ALA A 147 -30.22 -21.09 -6.92
C ALA A 147 -31.30 -21.81 -6.09
N GLN A 148 -32.49 -21.22 -6.02
CA GLN A 148 -33.61 -21.78 -5.26
C GLN A 148 -34.93 -21.68 -6.04
N ILE A 149 -35.85 -22.60 -5.75
CA ILE A 149 -37.25 -22.51 -6.17
C ILE A 149 -38.11 -22.36 -4.93
N ILE A 150 -38.97 -21.33 -4.93
CA ILE A 150 -39.97 -21.09 -3.90
C ILE A 150 -41.36 -21.29 -4.51
N TYR A 151 -42.20 -22.08 -3.85
CA TYR A 151 -43.61 -22.27 -4.20
C TYR A 151 -44.49 -21.47 -3.23
N GLU A 152 -45.15 -20.42 -3.71
CA GLU A 152 -46.04 -19.56 -2.92
C GLU A 152 -47.32 -19.29 -3.71
N ASP A 153 -48.49 -19.50 -3.09
CA ASP A 153 -49.82 -19.11 -3.60
C ASP A 153 -50.04 -19.41 -5.10
N ASP A 154 -49.89 -20.69 -5.48
CA ASP A 154 -49.99 -21.20 -6.86
C ASP A 154 -48.95 -20.65 -7.87
N THR A 155 -47.93 -19.94 -7.39
CA THR A 155 -46.82 -19.43 -8.22
C THR A 155 -45.49 -20.06 -7.87
N VAL A 156 -44.67 -20.28 -8.91
CA VAL A 156 -43.29 -20.74 -8.78
C VAL A 156 -42.37 -19.54 -8.97
N LYS A 157 -41.57 -19.22 -7.96
CA LYS A 157 -40.55 -18.17 -8.00
C LYS A 157 -39.17 -18.82 -8.05
N TYR A 158 -38.34 -18.35 -8.96
CA TYR A 158 -36.94 -18.78 -9.08
C TYR A 158 -36.04 -17.68 -8.52
N ILE A 159 -35.17 -18.04 -7.58
CA ILE A 159 -34.11 -17.18 -7.08
C ILE A 159 -32.82 -17.58 -7.79
N LEU A 160 -32.17 -16.60 -8.41
CA LEU A 160 -30.89 -16.76 -9.09
C LEU A 160 -29.78 -17.11 -8.08
N HIS A 161 -28.78 -17.85 -8.56
CA HIS A 161 -27.56 -18.10 -7.81
C HIS A 161 -26.66 -16.85 -7.81
N ASP A 162 -25.74 -16.79 -6.84
CA ASP A 162 -24.70 -15.75 -6.77
C ASP A 162 -23.33 -16.38 -6.48
N THR A 163 -22.30 -15.86 -7.14
CA THR A 163 -20.91 -16.34 -7.00
C THR A 163 -20.31 -15.72 -5.74
N GLY A 164 -19.86 -16.57 -4.81
CA GLY A 164 -19.20 -16.13 -3.60
C GLY A 164 -17.78 -15.64 -3.85
N ARG A 165 -17.19 -15.00 -2.85
CA ARG A 165 -15.81 -14.53 -2.86
C ARG A 165 -15.09 -14.90 -1.59
N PHE A 166 -13.82 -15.25 -1.75
CA PHE A 166 -12.93 -15.56 -0.65
C PHE A 166 -11.56 -14.92 -0.86
N ILE A 167 -11.12 -14.21 0.17
CA ILE A 167 -9.80 -13.63 0.32
C ILE A 167 -9.17 -14.31 1.52
N ASP A 168 -8.00 -14.89 1.31
CA ASP A 168 -7.19 -15.48 2.35
C ASP A 168 -6.50 -14.37 3.16
N HIS A 169 -7.01 -14.14 4.37
CA HIS A 169 -6.49 -13.12 5.29
C HIS A 169 -5.01 -13.34 5.63
N THR A 170 -4.58 -14.58 5.81
CA THR A 170 -3.19 -14.88 6.19
C THR A 170 -2.24 -14.52 5.05
N LYS A 171 -2.58 -14.90 3.82
CA LYS A 171 -1.79 -14.52 2.63
C LYS A 171 -1.78 -13.00 2.42
N LEU A 172 -2.92 -12.33 2.59
CA LEU A 172 -3.00 -10.88 2.48
C LEU A 172 -2.09 -10.20 3.51
N LEU A 173 -2.18 -10.61 4.76
CA LEU A 173 -1.37 -10.08 5.86
C LEU A 173 0.13 -10.24 5.58
N GLU A 174 0.57 -11.43 5.15
CA GLU A 174 1.97 -11.68 4.79
C GLU A 174 2.42 -10.77 3.63
N LYS A 175 1.57 -10.62 2.61
CA LYS A 175 1.86 -9.75 1.45
C LYS A 175 2.00 -8.29 1.87
N VAL A 176 1.10 -7.80 2.73
CA VAL A 176 1.18 -6.45 3.28
C VAL A 176 2.48 -6.25 4.06
N LYS A 177 2.83 -7.18 4.96
CA LYS A 177 4.10 -7.11 5.71
C LYS A 177 5.32 -7.07 4.79
N ASN A 178 5.34 -7.88 3.74
CA ASN A 178 6.43 -7.89 2.77
C ASN A 178 6.57 -6.55 2.04
N HIS A 179 5.47 -5.88 1.68
CA HIS A 179 5.51 -4.53 1.11
C HIS A 179 5.98 -3.48 2.13
N LEU A 180 5.56 -3.57 3.39
CA LEU A 180 6.01 -2.65 4.44
C LEU A 180 7.52 -2.79 4.70
N LEU A 181 8.06 -4.01 4.67
CA LEU A 181 9.49 -4.27 4.83
C LEU A 181 10.36 -3.61 3.75
N ILE A 182 9.85 -3.50 2.53
CA ILE A 182 10.56 -2.80 1.43
C ILE A 182 10.26 -1.30 1.39
N GLY A 183 9.37 -0.81 2.25
CA GLY A 183 9.00 0.60 2.35
C GLY A 183 7.93 1.04 1.36
N GLU A 184 7.03 0.14 0.97
CA GLU A 184 5.94 0.41 0.03
C GLU A 184 4.56 0.29 0.70
N LEU A 185 3.64 1.18 0.32
CA LEU A 185 2.23 1.15 0.75
C LEU A 185 1.28 0.68 -0.36
N GLY A 186 1.81 0.17 -1.47
CA GLY A 186 1.03 -0.39 -2.57
C GLY A 186 1.08 0.43 -3.87
N PRO A 187 0.28 0.05 -4.89
CA PRO A 187 -0.86 -0.88 -4.81
C PRO A 187 -0.46 -2.35 -4.63
N ILE A 188 -1.03 -3.01 -3.61
CA ILE A 188 -0.83 -4.44 -3.33
C ILE A 188 -1.99 -5.22 -3.96
N LYS A 189 -1.68 -6.08 -4.93
CA LYS A 189 -2.70 -6.92 -5.57
C LYS A 189 -3.22 -7.98 -4.59
N VAL A 190 -4.50 -7.91 -4.27
CA VAL A 190 -5.19 -8.90 -3.43
C VAL A 190 -5.62 -10.07 -4.30
N GLU A 191 -5.40 -11.29 -3.80
CA GLU A 191 -5.85 -12.51 -4.45
C GLU A 191 -7.27 -12.83 -3.99
N VAL A 192 -8.20 -12.86 -4.94
CA VAL A 192 -9.61 -13.18 -4.71
C VAL A 192 -9.90 -14.51 -5.39
N GLU A 193 -10.39 -15.47 -4.61
CA GLU A 193 -10.90 -16.74 -5.09
C GLU A 193 -12.41 -16.64 -5.24
N GLU A 194 -12.92 -16.88 -6.44
CA GLU A 194 -14.36 -16.95 -6.70
C GLU A 194 -14.88 -18.33 -6.32
N ILE A 195 -15.91 -18.37 -5.46
CA ILE A 195 -16.57 -19.60 -5.04
C ILE A 195 -17.83 -19.76 -5.88
N GLN A 196 -17.84 -20.76 -6.75
CA GLN A 196 -19.01 -21.06 -7.57
C GLN A 196 -20.12 -21.69 -6.72
N PRO A 197 -21.41 -21.37 -6.99
CA PRO A 197 -22.52 -22.03 -6.33
C PRO A 197 -22.56 -23.52 -6.71
N VAL A 198 -23.05 -24.35 -5.81
CA VAL A 198 -23.19 -25.80 -6.03
C VAL A 198 -24.32 -26.10 -7.00
N ILE A 199 -25.39 -25.29 -6.98
CA ILE A 199 -26.55 -25.44 -7.85
C ILE A 199 -26.79 -24.14 -8.59
N THR A 200 -26.63 -24.19 -9.91
CA THR A 200 -26.96 -23.09 -10.81
C THR A 200 -28.46 -23.08 -11.15
N LEU A 201 -28.96 -21.98 -11.69
CA LEU A 201 -30.40 -21.87 -12.01
C LEU A 201 -30.74 -22.80 -13.18
N GLU A 202 -29.81 -22.96 -14.11
CA GLU A 202 -29.89 -23.80 -15.29
C GLU A 202 -30.07 -25.28 -14.89
N GLU A 203 -29.22 -25.76 -13.98
CA GLU A 203 -29.31 -27.13 -13.42
C GLU A 203 -30.63 -27.34 -12.68
N LEU A 204 -31.07 -26.33 -11.92
CA LEU A 204 -32.29 -26.41 -11.13
C LEU A 204 -33.54 -26.46 -12.02
N GLN A 205 -33.57 -25.70 -13.13
CA GLN A 205 -34.63 -25.78 -14.14
C GLN A 205 -34.63 -27.11 -14.90
N GLU A 206 -33.46 -27.70 -15.15
CA GLU A 206 -33.36 -29.01 -15.78
C GLU A 206 -33.89 -30.11 -14.86
N ILE A 207 -33.52 -30.09 -13.57
CA ILE A 207 -34.04 -31.01 -12.55
C ILE A 207 -35.56 -30.88 -12.43
N GLU A 208 -36.11 -29.66 -12.44
CA GLU A 208 -37.56 -29.45 -12.39
C GLU A 208 -38.28 -29.98 -13.63
N LYS A 209 -37.71 -29.79 -14.83
CA LYS A 209 -38.26 -30.34 -16.08
C LYS A 209 -38.26 -31.86 -16.07
N LEU A 210 -37.17 -32.48 -15.63
CA LEU A 210 -37.07 -33.93 -15.50
C LEU A 210 -38.06 -34.46 -14.47
N SER A 211 -38.17 -33.79 -13.31
CA SER A 211 -39.19 -34.08 -12.28
C SER A 211 -40.60 -34.04 -12.86
N LYS A 212 -40.99 -32.94 -13.52
CA LYS A 212 -42.33 -32.80 -14.14
C LYS A 212 -42.57 -33.82 -15.26
N ALA A 213 -41.54 -34.18 -16.04
CA ALA A 213 -41.63 -35.23 -17.04
C ALA A 213 -41.78 -36.64 -16.41
N ASN A 214 -41.15 -36.87 -15.25
CA ASN A 214 -41.25 -38.08 -14.45
C ASN A 214 -42.44 -38.09 -13.49
N ILE A 215 -43.35 -37.12 -13.46
CA ILE A 215 -44.63 -37.27 -12.73
C ILE A 215 -45.59 -38.27 -13.44
N LYS A 216 -45.14 -38.93 -14.52
CA LYS A 216 -45.68 -40.22 -15.00
C LYS A 216 -44.92 -41.47 -14.47
N GLY A 217 -43.92 -41.32 -13.62
CA GLY A 217 -43.07 -42.37 -13.05
C GLY A 217 -42.40 -41.93 -11.73
N GLU A 218 -43.00 -42.36 -10.62
CA GLU A 218 -42.64 -42.07 -9.22
C GLU A 218 -41.14 -41.83 -8.90
N ALA A 219 -40.94 -40.83 -8.01
CA ALA A 219 -39.84 -40.65 -7.06
C ALA A 219 -38.42 -40.38 -7.59
N LEU A 220 -37.82 -39.28 -7.10
CA LEU A 220 -36.39 -39.17 -6.71
C LEU A 220 -36.10 -37.74 -6.21
N LEU A 221 -36.53 -37.40 -5.00
CA LEU A 221 -35.99 -36.26 -4.25
C LEU A 221 -35.95 -36.65 -2.77
N LYS A 222 -34.98 -37.51 -2.42
CA LYS A 222 -34.74 -37.93 -1.04
C LYS A 222 -33.27 -38.26 -0.82
N ASP A 223 -32.38 -37.32 -1.10
CA ASP A 223 -31.09 -37.24 -0.39
C ASP A 223 -30.37 -35.95 -0.79
N THR A 224 -30.45 -34.93 0.06
CA THR A 224 -29.40 -33.92 0.32
C THR A 224 -29.99 -32.89 1.27
N SER A 225 -29.37 -32.78 2.43
CA SER A 225 -29.88 -32.22 3.68
C SER A 225 -29.95 -30.69 3.73
N GLU A 226 -30.24 -29.99 2.63
CA GLU A 226 -30.42 -28.52 2.62
C GLU A 226 -31.55 -28.04 1.69
N PHE A 227 -32.43 -28.93 1.24
CA PHE A 227 -33.71 -28.49 0.68
C PHE A 227 -34.63 -28.04 1.81
N ILE A 228 -34.64 -26.74 2.12
CA ILE A 228 -35.77 -26.17 2.87
C ILE A 228 -36.96 -26.09 1.89
N ILE A 229 -37.65 -27.22 1.72
CA ILE A 229 -39.02 -27.22 1.20
C ILE A 229 -39.89 -26.76 2.36
N ILE A 230 -40.14 -25.45 2.47
CA ILE A 230 -41.19 -24.96 3.37
C ILE A 230 -42.52 -25.32 2.72
N HIS A 231 -43.07 -26.48 3.07
CA HIS A 231 -44.47 -26.77 2.82
C HIS A 231 -45.31 -25.92 3.79
N PRO A 232 -46.21 -25.04 3.30
CA PRO A 232 -47.24 -24.46 4.15
C PRO A 232 -48.21 -25.58 4.55
N SER A 233 -47.90 -26.28 5.63
CA SER A 233 -48.84 -27.19 6.28
C SER A 233 -49.72 -26.37 7.20
N SER A 234 -50.95 -26.12 6.75
CA SER A 234 -52.13 -25.95 7.60
C SER A 234 -52.16 -24.73 8.52
N ILE A 235 -52.69 -23.61 8.02
CA ILE A 235 -53.47 -22.69 8.86
C ILE A 235 -54.93 -22.79 8.38
N LYS A 236 -55.66 -23.64 9.11
CA LYS A 236 -57.12 -23.80 9.26
C LYS A 236 -58.05 -23.43 8.10
#